data_AF-A0A3M1LQV4-F1
#
_entry.id   AF-A0A3M1LQV4-F1
#
_cell.length_a   1.000
_cell.length_b   1.000
_cell.length_c   1.000
_cell.angle_alpha   90.00
_cell.angle_beta   90.00
_cell.angle_gamma   90.00
#
_symmetry.space_group_name_H-M   'P 1'
#
loop_
_entity.id
_entity.type
_entity.pdbx_description
1 polymer ?
#
loop_
_entity_poly.entity_id
_entity_poly.type
_entity_poly.pdbx_seq_one_letter_code
_entity_poly.pdbx_strand_id
1 'polypeptide(L)'
;KGTLLLLPNFQFVRVDEQRFVNRGFLHLRHTWKSAGAAAPEVFFQLQFDEQVRIQQRELAGAGLRFRLLDDGQSRAFLGAAYIFEYNEIRDTALIYRDHRLSSYLSFRWQPAEPLALSGTVYFQPLLKDPGDFRLSSQLSLLLHISSRLDFKVSFALVQDSRLKRDAPGVPAATYSLQNGLRWTF
;
A
#
# COMPACT_ATOMS: atom_id res chain seq x y z
N LYS A 1 22.34 -2.42 -13.06
CA LYS A 1 21.86 -1.15 -12.43
C LYS A 1 20.36 -1.29 -12.18
N GLY A 2 19.85 -1.06 -10.97
CA GLY A 2 18.41 -1.19 -10.60
C GLY A 2 17.81 0.13 -10.12
N THR A 3 16.58 0.08 -9.62
CA THR A 3 15.88 1.19 -8.96
C THR A 3 15.72 0.87 -7.48
N LEU A 4 16.11 1.81 -6.61
CA LEU A 4 15.85 1.76 -5.18
C LEU A 4 14.74 2.74 -4.83
N LEU A 5 13.75 2.27 -4.08
CA LEU A 5 12.64 3.05 -3.55
C LEU A 5 12.68 2.99 -2.02
N LEU A 6 12.65 4.17 -1.39
CA LEU A 6 12.53 4.36 0.05
C LEU A 6 11.34 5.29 0.30
N LEU A 7 10.36 4.82 1.06
CA LEU A 7 9.13 5.56 1.39
C LEU A 7 8.87 5.51 2.90
N PRO A 8 9.43 6.45 3.68
CA PRO A 8 9.08 6.65 5.08
C PRO A 8 7.84 7.54 5.20
N ASN A 9 6.94 7.23 6.14
CA ASN A 9 5.77 8.03 6.49
C ASN A 9 5.48 7.89 7.99
N PHE A 10 5.49 9.00 8.71
CA PHE A 10 5.17 9.05 10.14
C PHE A 10 4.07 10.09 10.36
N GLN A 11 3.03 9.70 11.09
CA GLN A 11 1.90 10.54 11.44
C GLN A 11 1.68 10.48 12.95
N PHE A 12 1.75 11.64 13.59
CA PHE A 12 1.47 11.82 15.01
C PHE A 12 0.22 12.67 15.13
N VAL A 13 -0.85 12.12 15.70
CA VAL A 13 -2.10 12.85 15.94
C VAL A 13 -2.33 12.92 17.44
N ARG A 14 -2.38 14.13 18.00
CA ARG A 14 -2.76 14.32 19.42
C ARG A 14 -4.29 14.41 19.51
N VAL A 15 -4.90 13.52 20.29
CA VAL A 15 -6.31 13.56 20.64
C VAL A 15 -6.38 13.93 22.13
N ASP A 16 -6.73 15.20 22.39
CA ASP A 16 -6.82 15.79 23.73
C ASP A 16 -5.45 15.98 24.46
N GLU A 17 -5.46 16.51 25.68
CA GLU A 17 -4.22 16.79 26.42
C GLU A 17 -3.40 15.53 26.77
N GLN A 18 -4.01 14.33 26.73
CA GLN A 18 -3.43 13.11 27.29
C GLN A 18 -3.23 11.91 26.34
N ARG A 19 -3.70 11.94 25.08
CA ARG A 19 -3.59 10.77 24.19
C ARG A 19 -3.00 11.10 22.83
N PHE A 20 -1.93 10.39 22.46
CA PHE A 20 -1.38 10.41 21.11
C PHE A 20 -1.89 9.17 20.37
N VAL A 21 -2.37 9.36 19.13
CA VAL A 21 -2.63 8.30 18.16
C VAL A 21 -1.47 8.31 17.17
N ASN A 22 -0.66 7.26 17.22
CA ASN A 22 0.57 7.15 16.44
C ASN A 22 0.38 6.22 15.22
N ARG A 23 0.91 6.64 14.08
CA ARG A 23 1.02 5.80 12.88
C ARG A 23 2.40 5.97 12.28
N GLY A 24 3.03 4.86 11.92
CA GLY A 24 4.31 4.87 11.22
C GLY A 24 4.34 3.78 10.16
N PHE A 25 5.03 4.08 9.08
CA PHE A 25 5.21 3.22 7.94
C PHE A 25 6.58 3.47 7.31
N LEU A 26 7.30 2.40 7.00
CA LEU A 26 8.53 2.41 6.24
C LEU A 26 8.42 1.34 5.16
N HIS A 27 8.72 1.71 3.91
CA HIS A 27 8.79 0.77 2.80
C HIS A 27 10.09 0.92 2.03
N LEU A 28 10.85 -0.15 1.97
CA LEU A 28 12.08 -0.31 1.19
C LEU A 28 11.79 -1.26 0.05
N ARG A 29 12.15 -0.90 -1.18
CA ARG A 29 12.05 -1.81 -2.33
C ARG A 29 13.21 -1.60 -3.28
N HIS A 30 13.85 -2.69 -3.68
CA HIS A 30 14.81 -2.69 -4.77
C HIS A 30 14.25 -3.50 -5.94
N THR A 31 14.23 -2.92 -7.12
CA THR A 31 13.82 -3.59 -8.37
C THR A 31 15.01 -3.58 -9.33
N TRP A 32 15.49 -4.76 -9.72
CA TRP A 32 16.61 -4.86 -10.66
C TRP A 32 16.13 -4.55 -12.08
N LYS A 33 16.96 -3.88 -12.90
CA LYS A 33 16.67 -3.81 -14.34
C LYS A 33 16.85 -5.18 -14.96
N SER A 34 15.93 -5.57 -15.81
CA SER A 34 16.06 -6.70 -16.71
C SER A 34 15.89 -6.23 -18.16
N ALA A 35 16.44 -6.99 -19.11
CA ALA A 35 16.28 -6.72 -20.54
C ALA A 35 14.87 -7.04 -21.05
N GLY A 36 14.13 -7.91 -20.35
CA GLY A 36 12.77 -8.31 -20.68
C GLY A 36 11.69 -7.57 -19.89
N ALA A 37 10.45 -8.03 -20.01
CA ALA A 37 9.30 -7.45 -19.30
C ALA A 37 9.29 -7.76 -17.79
N ALA A 38 10.00 -8.81 -17.34
CA ALA A 38 10.01 -9.28 -15.96
C ALA A 38 11.26 -8.81 -15.22
N ALA A 39 11.10 -8.00 -14.17
CA ALA A 39 12.16 -7.44 -13.33
C ALA A 39 12.09 -8.06 -11.92
N PRO A 40 13.17 -8.67 -11.42
CA PRO A 40 13.20 -9.13 -10.03
C PRO A 40 13.04 -7.97 -9.05
N GLU A 41 12.47 -8.24 -7.88
CA GLU A 41 12.39 -7.28 -6.79
C GLU A 41 12.46 -7.93 -5.42
N VAL A 42 12.99 -7.16 -4.46
CA VAL A 42 12.92 -7.44 -3.03
C VAL A 42 12.40 -6.21 -2.29
N PHE A 43 11.69 -6.43 -1.20
CA PHE A 43 11.15 -5.34 -0.40
C PHE A 43 11.01 -5.71 1.07
N PHE A 44 11.04 -4.67 1.90
CA PHE A 44 10.82 -4.75 3.33
C PHE A 44 9.86 -3.63 3.76
N GLN A 45 8.93 -3.96 4.64
CA GLN A 45 7.97 -3.02 5.22
C GLN A 45 7.99 -3.13 6.74
N LEU A 46 7.89 -1.99 7.40
CA LEU A 46 7.62 -1.87 8.83
C LEU A 46 6.43 -0.93 9.01
N GLN A 47 5.46 -1.32 9.84
CA GLN A 47 4.25 -0.56 10.10
C GLN A 47 3.84 -0.67 11.57
N PHE A 48 3.35 0.42 12.14
CA PHE A 48 2.55 0.46 13.36
C PHE A 48 1.40 1.44 13.17
N ASP A 49 0.21 1.09 13.66
CA ASP A 49 -0.98 1.92 13.50
C ASP A 49 -1.97 1.64 14.62
N GLU A 50 -2.07 2.59 15.54
CA GLU A 50 -2.91 2.46 16.73
C GLU A 50 -4.40 2.47 16.39
N GLN A 51 -4.80 3.15 15.31
CA GLN A 51 -6.19 3.27 14.89
C GLN A 51 -6.77 1.93 14.44
N VAL A 52 -5.94 1.09 13.82
CA VAL A 52 -6.32 -0.26 13.36
C VAL A 52 -5.70 -1.38 14.20
N ARG A 53 -5.25 -1.05 15.42
CA ARG A 53 -4.64 -1.97 16.40
C ARG A 53 -3.45 -2.79 15.87
N ILE A 54 -2.67 -2.23 14.95
CA ILE A 54 -1.39 -2.82 14.54
C ILE A 54 -0.34 -2.32 15.53
N GLN A 55 0.08 -3.19 16.46
CA GLN A 55 1.17 -2.88 17.38
C GLN A 55 2.49 -2.82 16.60
N GLN A 56 2.75 -3.86 15.81
CA GLN A 56 3.91 -3.97 14.95
C GLN A 56 3.59 -4.91 13.81
N ARG A 57 3.95 -4.50 12.60
CA ARG A 57 3.87 -5.36 11.42
C ARG A 57 5.13 -5.20 10.60
N GLU A 58 5.78 -6.32 10.36
CA GLU A 58 6.95 -6.44 9.50
C GLU A 58 6.63 -7.36 8.34
N LEU A 59 7.09 -6.99 7.16
CA LEU A 59 6.92 -7.81 5.97
C LEU A 59 8.18 -7.76 5.13
N ALA A 60 8.74 -8.93 4.82
CA ALA A 60 9.83 -9.08 3.87
C ALA A 60 9.35 -9.90 2.67
N GLY A 61 9.66 -9.45 1.46
CA GLY A 61 9.17 -10.06 0.24
C GLY A 61 10.18 -10.08 -0.90
N ALA A 62 10.03 -11.08 -1.76
CA ALA A 62 10.81 -11.22 -2.98
C ALA A 62 9.91 -11.74 -4.11
N GLY A 63 10.11 -11.23 -5.33
CA GLY A 63 9.23 -11.55 -6.45
C GLY A 63 9.68 -11.00 -7.78
N LEU A 64 8.75 -11.00 -8.72
CA LEU A 64 8.91 -10.47 -10.06
C LEU A 64 7.87 -9.37 -10.31
N ARG A 65 8.31 -8.31 -10.98
CA ARG A 65 7.50 -7.22 -11.49
C ARG A 65 7.52 -7.24 -13.01
N PHE A 66 6.35 -7.43 -13.60
CA PHE A 66 6.11 -7.45 -15.02
C PHE A 66 5.64 -6.07 -15.49
N ARG A 67 6.34 -5.49 -16.47
CA ARG A 67 5.89 -4.29 -17.18
C ARG A 67 4.81 -4.70 -18.18
N LEU A 68 3.58 -4.21 -17.99
CA LEU A 68 2.46 -4.46 -18.91
C LEU A 68 2.34 -3.36 -19.97
N LEU A 69 2.54 -2.11 -19.57
CA LEU A 69 2.47 -0.91 -20.41
C LEU A 69 3.50 0.10 -19.95
N ASP A 70 4.17 0.75 -20.90
CA ASP A 70 5.06 1.90 -20.67
C ASP A 70 5.19 2.71 -21.96
N ASP A 71 4.32 3.71 -22.13
CA ASP A 71 4.29 4.59 -23.30
C ASP A 71 4.70 6.04 -22.96
N GLY A 72 5.27 6.24 -21.77
CA GLY A 72 5.66 7.54 -21.22
C GLY A 72 4.55 8.22 -20.40
N GLN A 73 3.34 8.33 -20.96
CA GLN A 73 2.18 8.95 -20.30
C GLN A 73 1.46 7.98 -19.36
N SER A 74 1.39 6.72 -19.79
CA SER A 74 0.74 5.63 -19.11
C SER A 74 1.74 4.53 -18.82
N ARG A 75 1.68 4.02 -17.59
CA ARG A 75 2.53 2.94 -17.08
C ARG A 75 1.69 1.99 -16.27
N ALA A 76 1.82 0.70 -16.54
CA ALA A 76 1.16 -0.34 -15.77
C ALA A 76 2.12 -1.50 -15.49
N PHE A 77 2.10 -1.98 -14.26
CA PHE A 77 2.94 -3.07 -13.78
C PHE A 77 2.10 -4.07 -13.00
N LEU A 78 2.31 -5.34 -13.28
CA LEU A 78 1.80 -6.45 -12.49
C LEU A 78 2.97 -7.03 -11.70
N GLY A 79 2.82 -7.23 -10.39
CA GLY A 79 3.83 -7.92 -9.59
C GLY A 79 3.27 -9.14 -8.90
N ALA A 80 4.13 -10.13 -8.70
CA ALA A 80 3.85 -11.32 -7.91
C ALA A 80 5.06 -11.61 -7.04
N ALA A 81 4.84 -11.73 -5.74
CA ALA A 81 5.89 -11.92 -4.75
C ALA A 81 5.47 -12.89 -3.66
N TYR A 82 6.43 -13.67 -3.18
CA TYR A 82 6.30 -14.33 -1.89
C TYR A 82 6.59 -13.31 -0.78
N ILE A 83 5.83 -13.36 0.30
CA ILE A 83 6.04 -12.51 1.46
C ILE A 83 6.01 -13.34 2.75
N PHE A 84 6.93 -13.04 3.66
CA PHE A 84 6.85 -13.42 5.07
C PHE A 84 6.41 -12.21 5.87
N GLU A 85 5.41 -12.39 6.73
CA GLU A 85 4.79 -11.34 7.53
C GLU A 85 4.79 -11.71 9.01
N TYR A 86 5.35 -10.83 9.85
CA TYR A 86 5.15 -10.81 11.29
C TYR A 86 4.11 -9.73 11.60
N ASN A 87 3.05 -10.06 12.34
CA ASN A 87 2.01 -9.09 12.68
C ASN A 87 1.53 -9.30 14.12
N GLU A 88 1.70 -8.27 14.95
CA GLU A 88 1.32 -8.22 16.34
C GLU A 88 0.13 -7.29 16.52
N ILE A 89 -0.94 -7.81 17.13
CA ILE A 89 -2.19 -7.07 17.31
C ILE A 89 -2.21 -6.45 18.70
N ARG A 90 -2.36 -5.13 18.74
CA ARG A 90 -2.40 -4.35 19.98
C ARG A 90 -3.56 -4.79 20.88
N ASP A 91 -3.32 -4.74 22.19
CA ASP A 91 -4.26 -5.10 23.25
C ASP A 91 -4.72 -6.57 23.21
N THR A 92 -3.94 -7.44 22.56
CA THR A 92 -4.17 -8.88 22.50
C THR A 92 -2.85 -9.64 22.64
N ALA A 93 -2.91 -10.95 22.91
CA ALA A 93 -1.73 -11.83 22.83
C ALA A 93 -1.52 -12.41 21.40
N LEU A 94 -2.22 -11.88 20.39
CA LEU A 94 -2.21 -12.46 19.04
C LEU A 94 -0.98 -11.99 18.25
N ILE A 95 -0.19 -12.96 17.82
CA ILE A 95 0.98 -12.77 16.96
C ILE A 95 0.85 -13.72 15.77
N TYR A 96 0.84 -13.16 14.56
CA TYR A 96 0.85 -13.91 13.31
C TYR A 96 2.25 -13.94 12.71
N ARG A 97 2.63 -15.12 12.19
CA ARG A 97 3.83 -15.36 11.40
C ARG A 97 3.40 -16.08 10.14
N ASP A 98 3.08 -15.30 9.12
CA ASP A 98 2.38 -15.77 7.94
C ASP A 98 3.31 -15.81 6.72
N HIS A 99 3.09 -16.82 5.89
CA HIS A 99 3.61 -16.88 4.54
C HIS A 99 2.47 -16.61 3.58
N ARG A 100 2.58 -15.55 2.79
CA ARG A 100 1.52 -15.13 1.85
C ARG A 100 2.08 -15.02 0.44
N LEU A 101 1.20 -15.16 -0.53
CA LEU A 101 1.44 -14.64 -1.87
C LEU A 101 1.02 -13.16 -1.87
N SER A 102 1.69 -12.33 -2.65
CA SER A 102 1.33 -10.93 -2.86
C SER A 102 1.32 -10.63 -4.34
N SER A 103 0.12 -10.47 -4.90
CA SER A 103 -0.10 -10.03 -6.28
C SER A 103 -0.53 -8.57 -6.29
N TYR A 104 0.02 -7.76 -7.18
CA TYR A 104 -0.36 -6.35 -7.25
C TYR A 104 -0.42 -5.79 -8.66
N LEU A 105 -1.33 -4.85 -8.87
CA LEU A 105 -1.39 -4.01 -10.05
C LEU A 105 -1.03 -2.58 -9.62
N SER A 106 0.01 -2.01 -10.21
CA SER A 106 0.41 -0.62 -10.02
C SER A 106 0.34 0.11 -11.35
N PHE A 107 -0.35 1.24 -11.38
CA PHE A 107 -0.58 1.96 -12.62
C PHE A 107 -0.56 3.48 -12.44
N ARG A 108 -0.21 4.15 -13.53
CA ARG A 108 -0.43 5.57 -13.78
C ARG A 108 -1.00 5.67 -15.18
N TRP A 109 -2.12 6.35 -15.33
CA TRP A 109 -2.82 6.54 -16.58
C TRP A 109 -3.11 8.02 -16.75
N GLN A 110 -2.57 8.60 -17.81
CA GLN A 110 -2.72 10.02 -18.14
C GLN A 110 -2.98 10.14 -19.64
N PRO A 111 -4.20 9.80 -20.10
CA PRO A 111 -4.52 9.73 -21.53
C PRO A 111 -4.45 11.11 -22.20
N ALA A 112 -4.90 12.16 -21.49
CA ALA A 112 -4.84 13.55 -21.89
C ALA A 112 -5.12 14.44 -20.66
N GLU A 113 -4.73 15.72 -20.73
CA GLU A 113 -5.25 16.72 -19.79
C GLU A 113 -6.78 16.82 -19.91
N PRO A 114 -7.48 17.13 -18.80
CA PRO A 114 -6.98 17.50 -17.49
C PRO A 114 -6.80 16.32 -16.51
N LEU A 115 -6.91 15.07 -16.97
CA LEU A 115 -7.10 13.92 -16.08
C LEU A 115 -5.83 13.07 -15.91
N ALA A 116 -5.45 12.81 -14.66
CA ALA A 116 -4.50 11.76 -14.34
C ALA A 116 -5.06 10.84 -13.25
N LEU A 117 -4.99 9.54 -13.49
CA LEU A 117 -5.35 8.51 -12.53
C LEU A 117 -4.10 7.70 -12.19
N SER A 118 -3.92 7.36 -10.92
CA SER A 118 -2.88 6.44 -10.52
C SER A 118 -3.35 5.60 -9.35
N GLY A 119 -2.71 4.45 -9.17
CA GLY A 119 -3.00 3.64 -8.01
C GLY A 119 -2.19 2.38 -7.92
N THR A 120 -2.33 1.72 -6.78
CA THR A 120 -1.85 0.36 -6.58
C THR A 120 -2.90 -0.45 -5.84
N VAL A 121 -3.15 -1.67 -6.31
CA VAL A 121 -4.04 -2.64 -5.68
C VAL A 121 -3.24 -3.90 -5.37
N TYR A 122 -3.35 -4.41 -4.15
CA TYR A 122 -2.70 -5.63 -3.67
C TYR A 122 -3.75 -6.67 -3.27
N PHE A 123 -3.54 -7.92 -3.69
CA PHE A 123 -4.25 -9.08 -3.19
C PHE A 123 -3.24 -10.05 -2.56
N GLN A 124 -3.42 -10.36 -1.28
CA GLN A 124 -2.42 -11.04 -0.45
C GLN A 124 -3.00 -12.25 0.30
N PRO A 125 -3.30 -13.37 -0.40
CA PRO A 125 -3.83 -14.57 0.24
C PRO A 125 -2.74 -15.29 1.04
N LEU A 126 -3.15 -15.88 2.15
CA LEU A 126 -2.31 -16.78 2.92
C LEU A 126 -2.07 -18.09 2.15
N LEU A 127 -0.82 -18.58 2.15
CA LEU A 127 -0.48 -19.79 1.39
C LEU A 127 -1.18 -21.06 1.92
N LYS A 128 -1.30 -21.17 3.25
CA LYS A 128 -1.93 -22.34 3.89
C LYS A 128 -3.46 -22.29 3.91
N ASP A 129 -4.06 -21.12 3.67
CA ASP A 129 -5.50 -20.91 3.65
C ASP A 129 -5.84 -19.70 2.75
N PRO A 130 -6.01 -19.90 1.44
CA PRO A 130 -6.27 -18.81 0.50
C PRO A 130 -7.58 -18.05 0.75
N GLY A 131 -8.51 -18.62 1.52
CA GLY A 131 -9.72 -17.92 1.98
C GLY A 131 -9.42 -16.81 2.99
N ASP A 132 -8.25 -16.88 3.63
CA ASP A 132 -7.69 -15.84 4.48
C ASP A 132 -6.81 -14.90 3.65
N PHE A 133 -7.39 -13.77 3.23
CA PHE A 133 -6.73 -12.82 2.36
C PHE A 133 -6.80 -11.40 2.88
N ARG A 134 -5.81 -10.61 2.45
CA ARG A 134 -5.83 -9.17 2.58
C ARG A 134 -5.92 -8.52 1.21
N LEU A 135 -6.87 -7.60 1.06
CA LEU A 135 -7.01 -6.75 -0.11
C LEU A 135 -6.67 -5.32 0.33
N SER A 136 -5.80 -4.63 -0.40
CA SER A 136 -5.56 -3.22 -0.16
C SER A 136 -5.47 -2.43 -1.46
N SER A 137 -5.92 -1.17 -1.42
CA SER A 137 -5.81 -0.27 -2.56
C SER A 137 -5.49 1.15 -2.11
N GLN A 138 -4.72 1.84 -2.95
CA GLN A 138 -4.48 3.28 -2.88
C GLN A 138 -4.68 3.83 -4.28
N LEU A 139 -5.68 4.69 -4.45
CA LEU A 139 -6.05 5.31 -5.72
C LEU A 139 -5.95 6.83 -5.59
N SER A 140 -5.48 7.50 -6.64
CA SER A 140 -5.41 8.95 -6.71
C SER A 140 -5.90 9.43 -8.07
N LEU A 141 -6.90 10.31 -8.04
CA LEU A 141 -7.38 11.10 -9.16
C LEU A 141 -6.79 12.51 -9.06
N LEU A 142 -6.28 13.03 -10.16
CA LEU A 142 -5.83 14.41 -10.28
C LEU A 142 -6.53 15.05 -11.47
N LEU A 143 -7.15 16.20 -11.23
CA LEU A 143 -7.77 17.06 -12.23
C LEU A 143 -6.97 18.35 -12.31
N HIS A 144 -6.27 18.57 -13.42
CA HIS A 144 -5.53 19.79 -13.73
C HIS A 144 -6.53 20.90 -14.09
N ILE A 145 -6.74 21.84 -13.18
CA ILE A 145 -7.66 22.97 -13.40
C ILE A 145 -6.94 24.09 -14.17
N SER A 146 -5.68 24.33 -13.84
CA SER A 146 -4.80 25.28 -14.55
C SER A 146 -3.35 24.84 -14.42
N SER A 147 -2.42 25.59 -15.01
CA SER A 147 -0.97 25.33 -14.89
C SER A 147 -0.44 25.36 -13.44
N ARG A 148 -1.20 25.91 -12.49
CA ARG A 148 -0.81 26.02 -11.07
C ARG A 148 -1.79 25.39 -10.10
N LEU A 149 -2.98 25.01 -10.54
CA LEU A 149 -4.04 24.53 -9.67
C LEU A 149 -4.50 23.14 -10.11
N ASP A 150 -4.43 22.19 -9.18
CA ASP A 150 -5.00 20.87 -9.33
C ASP A 150 -6.06 20.60 -8.26
N PHE A 151 -7.10 19.84 -8.62
CA PHE A 151 -7.96 19.16 -7.67
C PHE A 151 -7.55 17.69 -7.55
N LYS A 152 -7.28 17.24 -6.32
CA LYS A 152 -6.86 15.87 -6.04
C LYS A 152 -7.93 15.16 -5.22
N VAL A 153 -8.22 13.91 -5.60
CA VAL A 153 -8.98 12.96 -4.79
C VAL A 153 -8.11 11.74 -4.54
N SER A 154 -8.03 11.29 -3.29
CA SER A 154 -7.28 10.11 -2.86
C SER A 154 -8.19 9.17 -2.11
N PHE A 155 -8.21 7.91 -2.52
CA PHE A 155 -9.00 6.86 -1.89
C PHE A 155 -8.06 5.73 -1.45
N ALA A 156 -8.24 5.25 -0.23
CA ALA A 156 -7.56 4.04 0.24
C ALA A 156 -8.58 3.08 0.85
N LEU A 157 -8.37 1.79 0.64
CA LEU A 157 -9.15 0.71 1.22
C LEU A 157 -8.20 -0.37 1.71
N VAL A 158 -8.48 -0.91 2.89
CA VAL A 158 -7.87 -2.15 3.38
C VAL A 158 -8.99 -3.04 3.87
N GLN A 159 -9.03 -4.27 3.36
CA GLN A 159 -9.89 -5.33 3.84
C GLN A 159 -9.02 -6.50 4.29
N ASP A 160 -9.27 -6.97 5.50
CA ASP A 160 -8.60 -8.10 6.11
C ASP A 160 -9.65 -9.07 6.66
N SER A 161 -9.76 -10.24 6.02
CA SER A 161 -10.74 -11.26 6.41
C SER A 161 -10.47 -11.85 7.80
N ARG A 162 -9.22 -11.83 8.28
CA ARG A 162 -8.80 -12.43 9.54
C ARG A 162 -9.13 -11.56 10.74
N LEU A 163 -8.97 -10.24 10.63
CA LEU A 163 -9.23 -9.32 11.75
C LEU A 163 -10.67 -9.40 12.26
N LYS A 164 -11.64 -9.65 11.37
CA LYS A 164 -13.05 -9.88 11.75
C LYS A 164 -13.23 -11.04 12.72
N ARG A 165 -12.46 -12.12 12.53
CA ARG A 165 -12.56 -13.35 13.30
C ARG A 165 -11.81 -13.22 14.62
N ASP A 166 -10.60 -12.67 14.58
CA ASP A 166 -9.64 -12.80 15.67
C ASP A 166 -9.55 -11.55 16.57
N ALA A 167 -10.03 -10.38 16.11
CA ALA A 167 -9.98 -9.12 16.86
C ALA A 167 -11.36 -8.42 16.94
N PRO A 168 -12.26 -8.85 17.85
CA PRO A 168 -13.56 -8.23 18.03
C PRO A 168 -13.45 -6.72 18.27
N GLY A 169 -14.26 -5.95 17.52
CA GLY A 169 -14.27 -4.49 17.57
C GLY A 169 -13.30 -3.79 16.62
N VAL A 170 -12.46 -4.53 15.86
CA VAL A 170 -11.72 -3.97 14.71
C VAL A 170 -12.53 -4.21 13.43
N PRO A 171 -12.85 -3.16 12.64
CA PRO A 171 -13.53 -3.34 11.37
C PRO A 171 -12.73 -4.23 10.42
N ALA A 172 -13.41 -5.20 9.79
CA ALA A 172 -12.82 -6.06 8.76
C ALA A 172 -12.35 -5.29 7.52
N ALA A 173 -12.95 -4.11 7.29
CA ALA A 173 -12.57 -3.20 6.23
C ALA A 173 -12.48 -1.77 6.77
N THR A 174 -11.43 -1.07 6.37
CA THR A 174 -11.22 0.36 6.65
C THR A 174 -11.00 1.09 5.34
N TYR A 175 -11.55 2.29 5.21
CA TYR A 175 -11.38 3.11 4.02
C TYR A 175 -11.18 4.57 4.40
N SER A 176 -10.52 5.31 3.53
CA SER A 176 -10.37 6.76 3.64
C SER A 176 -10.53 7.41 2.29
N LEU A 177 -11.32 8.49 2.24
CA LEU A 177 -11.45 9.36 1.08
C LEU A 177 -10.99 10.76 1.49
N GLN A 178 -10.05 11.32 0.74
CA GLN A 178 -9.51 12.66 0.94
C GLN A 178 -9.60 13.43 -0.37
N ASN A 179 -10.02 14.68 -0.32
CA ASN A 179 -10.00 15.58 -1.48
C ASN A 179 -9.43 16.94 -1.09
N GLY A 180 -8.80 17.62 -2.04
CA GLY A 180 -8.20 18.92 -1.77
C GLY A 180 -7.70 19.61 -3.03
N LEU A 181 -7.42 20.90 -2.90
CA LEU A 181 -6.76 21.69 -3.92
C LEU A 181 -5.25 21.68 -3.67
N ARG A 182 -4.47 21.51 -4.75
CA ARG A 182 -3.02 21.64 -4.74
C ARG A 182 -2.65 22.84 -5.58
N TRP A 183 -1.90 23.76 -4.97
CA TRP A 183 -1.30 24.88 -5.66
C TRP A 183 0.20 24.64 -5.86
N THR A 184 0.70 24.86 -7.06
CA THR A 184 2.15 24.80 -7.37
C THR A 184 2.64 26.22 -7.66
N PHE A 185 3.65 26.67 -6.89
CA PHE A 185 4.25 28.00 -7.00
C PHE A 185 5.26 28.09 -8.14
#